data_AF-A0A1U7RQX6-F1
#
_entry.id   AF-A0A1U7RQX6-F1
#
_cell.length_a   1.000
_cell.length_b   1.000
_cell.length_c   1.000
_cell.angle_alpha   90.00
_cell.angle_beta   90.00
_cell.angle_gamma   90.00
#
_symmetry.space_group_name_H-M   'P 1'
#
loop_
_entity.id
_entity.type
_entity.pdbx_description
1 polymer ?
#
loop_
_entity_poly.entity_id
_entity_poly.type
_entity_poly.pdbx_seq_one_letter_code
_entity_poly.pdbx_strand_id
1 'polypeptide(L)'
;MYGAAGRGEGSKHRAAAFNASSFSRGYQEWENDKETEGAEDTQSQLTSAEEPRGQMSCSQKQQEQYCNAYVLVPPNETRRNKLQRIAKKELEDLERWKEQHRSGPINLTPQRLGGRISEAEVRQKQQINLMQSKYQQKLKREEYARIKREAEEAEIQKKKAIQREKAEKLEEKRRQEEQQRREMFYEDRSLKTNELLNRLDLRLPERNSCQIANRGPESTAWSELLEVKRKQEEEKRTKVHQNEHRRVNNAFLDRLQNQNQVRGTYQSGYFGSVDHFDGDSWESRYFE
;
A
#
# COMPACT_ATOMS: atom_id res chain seq x y z
N MET A 1 -40.45 -8.00 -32.46
CA MET A 1 -40.64 -6.54 -32.65
C MET A 1 -39.84 -5.84 -31.55
N TYR A 2 -38.70 -5.27 -31.95
CA TYR A 2 -37.82 -4.25 -31.31
C TYR A 2 -37.62 -4.34 -29.77
N GLY A 3 -36.43 -4.57 -29.20
CA GLY A 3 -35.07 -4.26 -29.65
C GLY A 3 -34.61 -2.92 -29.06
N ALA A 4 -33.90 -2.92 -27.93
CA ALA A 4 -33.09 -1.79 -27.48
C ALA A 4 -31.90 -2.28 -26.65
N ALA A 5 -30.82 -2.58 -27.35
CA ALA A 5 -29.50 -2.81 -26.79
C ALA A 5 -28.85 -1.44 -26.49
N GLY A 6 -28.51 -1.20 -25.22
CA GLY A 6 -27.67 -0.07 -24.83
C GLY A 6 -26.19 -0.44 -24.95
N ARG A 7 -25.60 -0.19 -26.12
CA ARG A 7 -24.15 -0.03 -26.31
C ARG A 7 -23.78 1.42 -26.01
N GLY A 8 -22.77 1.62 -25.17
CA GLY A 8 -21.89 2.80 -25.15
C GLY A 8 -20.56 2.30 -24.60
N GLU A 9 -19.51 2.13 -25.41
CA GLU A 9 -18.59 3.18 -25.87
C GLU A 9 -18.16 4.09 -24.71
N GLY A 10 -16.89 4.24 -24.36
CA GLY A 10 -15.65 3.74 -24.91
C GLY A 10 -14.49 4.29 -24.07
N SER A 11 -13.41 3.52 -24.05
CA SER A 11 -12.00 3.91 -23.88
C SER A 11 -11.69 5.31 -23.35
N LYS A 12 -11.13 5.37 -22.13
CA LYS A 12 -10.01 6.27 -21.80
C LYS A 12 -9.05 5.56 -20.82
N HIS A 13 -8.16 4.73 -21.36
CA HIS A 13 -6.93 4.37 -20.66
C HIS A 13 -6.09 5.64 -20.49
N ARG A 14 -6.00 6.14 -19.25
CA ARG A 14 -5.04 7.19 -18.90
C ARG A 14 -3.70 6.53 -18.64
N ALA A 15 -2.90 6.41 -19.69
CA ALA A 15 -1.48 6.10 -19.59
C ALA A 15 -0.78 7.28 -18.89
N ALA A 16 -0.22 7.05 -17.70
CA ALA A 16 0.68 7.98 -17.03
C ALA A 16 2.12 7.56 -17.33
N ALA A 17 2.92 8.57 -17.69
CA ALA A 17 4.25 8.47 -18.28
C ALA A 17 5.21 7.55 -17.52
N PHE A 18 5.78 6.59 -18.25
CA PHE A 18 7.05 5.97 -17.93
C PHE A 18 8.17 7.00 -18.16
N ASN A 19 8.86 7.41 -17.09
CA ASN A 19 10.13 8.12 -17.21
C ASN A 19 11.21 7.11 -17.66
N ALA A 20 11.30 6.87 -18.97
CA ALA A 20 12.41 6.17 -19.58
C ALA A 20 13.57 7.16 -19.77
N SER A 21 14.52 7.13 -18.84
CA SER A 21 15.83 7.77 -18.99
C SER A 21 16.62 7.00 -20.07
N SER A 22 16.54 7.46 -21.32
CA SER A 22 17.31 6.89 -22.42
C SER A 22 18.79 7.18 -22.23
N PHE A 23 19.52 6.13 -21.88
CA PHE A 23 20.97 6.04 -21.88
C PHE A 23 21.46 6.18 -23.33
N SER A 24 22.03 7.33 -23.68
CA SER A 24 22.59 7.57 -25.02
C SER A 24 23.93 6.84 -25.13
N ARG A 25 23.89 5.61 -25.66
CA ARG A 25 25.04 4.75 -25.93
C ARG A 25 25.46 4.99 -27.38
N GLY A 26 26.33 5.96 -27.61
CA GLY A 26 26.92 6.20 -28.93
C GLY A 26 27.85 5.06 -29.32
N TYR A 27 27.42 4.25 -30.29
CA TYR A 27 28.32 3.42 -31.09
C TYR A 27 28.99 4.32 -32.11
N GLN A 28 30.32 4.37 -32.13
CA GLN A 28 31.11 4.93 -33.23
C GLN A 28 31.61 3.77 -34.08
N GLU A 29 30.99 3.66 -35.25
CA GLU A 29 31.29 2.73 -36.33
C GLU A 29 32.43 3.33 -37.17
N TRP A 30 33.41 2.49 -37.50
CA TRP A 30 34.52 2.83 -38.37
C TRP A 30 34.05 2.90 -39.82
N GLU A 31 34.36 3.98 -40.53
CA GLU A 31 34.50 3.93 -41.99
C GLU A 31 35.83 4.53 -42.41
N ASN A 32 36.62 3.70 -43.11
CA ASN A 32 37.69 4.13 -43.98
C ASN A 32 37.18 4.06 -45.43
N ASP A 33 37.56 5.07 -46.22
CA ASP A 33 38.27 4.95 -47.50
C ASP A 33 37.77 5.91 -48.61
N LYS A 34 38.70 6.79 -48.95
CA LYS A 34 39.25 7.12 -50.28
C LYS A 34 38.46 7.89 -51.37
N GLU A 35 39.13 9.01 -51.70
CA GLU A 35 39.58 9.47 -53.04
C GLU A 35 38.60 10.17 -53.99
N THR A 36 38.99 11.39 -54.41
CA THR A 36 39.07 11.92 -55.80
C THR A 36 39.56 13.38 -55.70
N GLU A 37 40.80 13.69 -56.07
CA GLU A 37 41.30 14.04 -57.41
C GLU A 37 40.75 15.37 -57.98
N GLY A 38 41.68 16.28 -58.32
CA GLY A 38 41.43 17.57 -58.95
C GLY A 38 42.74 18.36 -59.05
N ALA A 39 43.33 18.35 -60.23
CA ALA A 39 44.73 18.65 -60.54
C ALA A 39 44.98 20.06 -61.10
N GLU A 40 46.26 20.28 -61.47
CA GLU A 40 46.84 21.26 -62.43
C GLU A 40 47.28 22.64 -61.88
N ASP A 41 48.40 23.26 -62.29
CA ASP A 41 49.68 22.86 -62.93
C ASP A 41 50.64 24.11 -62.95
N THR A 42 51.95 23.86 -63.17
CA THR A 42 53.01 24.68 -63.83
C THR A 42 53.47 26.08 -63.31
N GLN A 43 54.74 26.21 -62.85
CA GLN A 43 55.95 26.81 -63.52
C GLN A 43 56.05 28.36 -63.44
N SER A 44 57.16 29.09 -63.21
CA SER A 44 58.63 28.89 -63.23
C SER A 44 59.36 30.10 -62.62
N GLN A 45 60.57 29.90 -62.05
CA GLN A 45 61.83 30.70 -62.20
C GLN A 45 61.88 32.18 -61.71
N LEU A 46 62.98 32.83 -61.29
CA LEU A 46 64.40 32.55 -60.94
C LEU A 46 65.00 33.90 -60.43
N THR A 47 66.01 33.87 -59.53
CA THR A 47 67.27 34.68 -59.47
C THR A 47 67.93 34.43 -58.08
N SER A 48 69.00 33.64 -57.90
CA SER A 48 70.46 33.90 -58.10
C SER A 48 70.95 35.13 -57.32
N ALA A 49 72.03 35.15 -56.52
CA ALA A 49 73.35 34.49 -56.49
C ALA A 49 73.90 34.49 -55.02
N GLU A 50 75.02 33.90 -54.55
CA GLU A 50 76.32 33.49 -55.12
C GLU A 50 77.09 32.66 -54.03
N GLU A 51 77.53 31.43 -54.33
CA GLU A 51 78.95 30.92 -54.39
C GLU A 51 79.62 30.40 -53.08
N PRO A 52 80.68 29.53 -53.14
CA PRO A 52 81.46 29.12 -54.32
C PRO A 52 81.63 27.61 -54.59
N ARG A 53 81.87 27.38 -55.89
CA ARG A 53 82.63 26.33 -56.63
C ARG A 53 83.20 25.10 -55.91
N GLY A 54 83.01 23.94 -56.56
CA GLY A 54 83.78 22.72 -56.36
C GLY A 54 83.33 21.58 -57.27
N GLN A 55 83.64 21.68 -58.57
CA GLN A 55 83.45 20.63 -59.57
C GLN A 55 84.53 19.53 -59.45
N MET A 56 84.10 18.32 -59.81
CA MET A 56 84.86 17.09 -60.04
C MET A 56 85.56 16.42 -58.85
N SER A 57 84.97 15.31 -58.38
CA SER A 57 85.67 14.03 -58.51
C SER A 57 84.70 12.84 -58.62
N CYS A 58 84.96 12.03 -59.64
CA CYS A 58 84.93 10.57 -59.58
C CYS A 58 83.62 9.90 -59.11
N SER A 59 82.69 9.67 -60.05
CA SER A 59 81.86 8.47 -59.98
C SER A 59 82.78 7.25 -60.04
N GLN A 60 83.14 6.68 -58.89
CA GLN A 60 83.80 5.38 -58.85
C GLN A 60 82.80 4.39 -59.46
N LYS A 61 83.08 3.95 -60.69
CA LYS A 61 82.49 2.76 -61.27
C LYS A 61 82.71 1.64 -60.26
N GLN A 62 81.67 1.26 -59.52
CA GLN A 62 81.73 0.10 -58.66
C GLN A 62 82.00 -1.08 -59.60
N GLN A 63 83.15 -1.73 -59.45
CA GLN A 63 83.45 -2.92 -60.22
C GLN A 63 82.45 -3.99 -59.80
N GLU A 64 81.51 -4.28 -60.69
CA GLU A 64 80.57 -5.40 -60.57
C GLU A 64 81.38 -6.70 -60.59
N GLN A 65 81.42 -7.41 -59.47
CA GLN A 65 82.03 -8.74 -59.43
C GLN A 65 81.03 -9.73 -60.01
N TYR A 66 81.34 -10.26 -61.20
CA TYR A 66 80.47 -11.19 -61.92
C TYR A 66 80.77 -12.62 -61.46
N CYS A 67 79.83 -13.27 -60.77
CA CYS A 67 79.91 -14.67 -60.38
C CYS A 67 78.94 -15.49 -61.24
N ASN A 68 79.35 -15.84 -62.46
CA ASN A 68 78.66 -16.65 -63.48
C ASN A 68 77.14 -16.41 -63.66
N ALA A 69 76.31 -16.82 -62.70
CA ALA A 69 74.86 -16.67 -62.74
C ALA A 69 74.30 -15.40 -62.06
N TYR A 70 75.10 -14.65 -61.30
CA TYR A 70 74.66 -13.41 -60.64
C TYR A 70 75.78 -12.38 -60.48
N VAL A 71 75.39 -11.12 -60.29
CA VAL A 71 76.29 -9.99 -60.06
C VAL A 71 76.32 -9.63 -58.58
N LEU A 72 77.51 -9.59 -57.98
CA LEU A 72 77.75 -9.06 -56.64
C LEU A 72 78.02 -7.57 -56.73
N VAL A 73 77.07 -6.76 -56.28
CA VAL A 73 77.23 -5.31 -56.13
C VAL A 73 77.70 -5.03 -54.70
N PRO A 74 78.94 -4.55 -54.49
CA PRO A 74 79.45 -4.27 -53.15
C PRO A 74 78.68 -3.12 -52.48
N PRO A 75 78.38 -3.20 -51.18
CA PRO A 75 77.69 -2.14 -50.46
C PRO A 75 78.46 -0.81 -50.59
N ASN A 76 77.79 0.23 -51.08
CA ASN A 76 78.39 1.57 -51.13
C ASN A 76 78.59 2.11 -49.70
N GLU A 77 79.83 2.08 -49.22
CA GLU A 77 80.18 2.47 -47.85
C GLU A 77 79.80 3.92 -47.53
N THR A 78 79.94 4.84 -48.50
CA THR A 78 79.58 6.25 -48.30
C THR A 78 78.07 6.42 -48.11
N ARG A 79 77.26 5.73 -48.92
CA ARG A 79 75.80 5.70 -48.78
C ARG A 79 75.38 5.03 -47.48
N ARG A 80 76.03 3.92 -47.10
CA ARG A 80 75.78 3.20 -45.85
C ARG A 80 76.09 4.07 -44.62
N ASN A 81 77.24 4.73 -44.61
CA ASN A 81 77.64 5.63 -43.53
C ASN A 81 76.73 6.86 -43.43
N LYS A 82 76.29 7.41 -44.57
CA LYS A 82 75.28 8.48 -44.61
C LYS A 82 73.95 8.03 -44.01
N LEU A 83 73.46 6.85 -44.38
CA LEU A 83 72.23 6.27 -43.83
C LEU A 83 72.35 6.01 -42.32
N GLN A 84 73.49 5.50 -41.86
CA GLN A 84 73.72 5.28 -40.43
C GLN A 84 73.75 6.59 -39.64
N ARG A 85 74.34 7.66 -40.19
CA ARG A 85 74.33 8.99 -39.55
C ARG A 85 72.92 9.56 -39.47
N ILE A 86 72.13 9.44 -40.54
CA ILE A 86 70.73 9.87 -40.56
C ILE A 86 69.92 9.08 -39.53
N ALA A 87 70.02 7.75 -39.53
CA ALA A 87 69.31 6.89 -38.60
C ALA A 87 69.64 7.21 -37.13
N LYS A 88 70.92 7.47 -36.81
CA LYS A 88 71.33 7.88 -35.47
C LYS A 88 70.73 9.23 -35.09
N LYS A 89 70.80 10.20 -35.99
CA LYS A 89 70.25 11.55 -35.77
C LYS A 89 68.74 11.52 -35.57
N GLU A 90 68.01 10.79 -36.40
CA GLU A 90 66.56 10.65 -36.31
C GLU A 90 66.12 9.98 -34.99
N LEU A 91 66.91 8.99 -34.53
CA LEU A 91 66.66 8.34 -33.24
C LEU A 91 66.82 9.34 -32.07
N GLU A 92 67.89 10.13 -32.07
CA GLU A 92 68.11 11.19 -31.08
C GLU A 92 67.03 12.28 -31.13
N ASP A 93 66.60 12.67 -32.33
CA ASP A 93 65.57 13.70 -32.51
C ASP A 93 64.19 13.19 -32.02
N LEU A 94 63.89 11.90 -32.21
CA LEU A 94 62.69 11.25 -31.69
C LEU A 94 62.71 11.15 -30.16
N GLU A 95 63.86 10.84 -29.56
CA GLU A 95 64.03 10.80 -28.11
C GLU A 95 63.82 12.19 -27.50
N ARG A 96 64.43 13.23 -28.09
CA ARG A 96 64.20 14.62 -27.69
C ARG A 96 62.75 15.05 -27.83
N TRP A 97 62.07 14.65 -28.91
CA TRP A 97 60.65 14.93 -29.09
C TRP A 97 59.80 14.26 -28.00
N LYS A 98 60.08 12.99 -27.68
CA LYS A 98 59.40 12.29 -26.59
C LYS A 98 59.61 12.95 -25.24
N GLU A 99 60.81 13.44 -24.95
CA GLU A 99 61.11 14.16 -23.72
C GLU A 99 60.41 15.51 -23.65
N GLN A 100 60.42 16.28 -24.75
CA GLN A 100 59.72 17.56 -24.85
C GLN A 100 58.20 17.42 -24.71
N HIS A 101 57.64 16.33 -25.23
CA HIS A 101 56.21 16.03 -25.17
C HIS A 101 55.83 15.06 -24.05
N ARG A 102 56.76 14.75 -23.15
CA ARG A 102 56.47 13.91 -22.00
C ARG A 102 55.59 14.68 -21.04
N SER A 103 54.35 14.26 -20.87
CA SER A 103 53.50 14.77 -19.78
C SER A 103 54.19 14.49 -18.45
N GLY A 104 54.40 15.54 -17.65
CA GLY A 104 55.05 15.43 -16.35
C GLY A 104 54.29 14.53 -15.38
N PRO A 105 54.95 13.98 -14.34
CA PRO A 105 54.28 13.21 -13.29
C PRO A 105 53.17 14.04 -12.64
N ILE A 106 51.94 13.54 -12.69
CA ILE A 106 50.78 14.20 -12.10
C ILE A 106 50.84 14.00 -10.59
N ASN A 107 51.36 15.00 -9.87
CA ASN A 107 51.38 15.04 -8.41
C ASN A 107 50.12 15.75 -7.88
N LEU A 108 48.94 15.28 -8.26
CA LEU A 108 47.68 15.75 -7.69
C LEU A 108 47.32 14.86 -6.51
N THR A 109 47.03 15.46 -5.35
CA THR A 109 46.36 14.72 -4.28
C THR A 109 44.98 14.31 -4.79
N PRO A 110 44.57 13.04 -4.62
CA PRO A 110 43.29 12.58 -5.13
C PRO A 110 42.16 13.40 -4.50
N GLN A 111 41.52 14.25 -5.31
CA GLN A 111 40.37 15.04 -4.90
C GLN A 111 39.13 14.16 -4.93
N ARG A 112 38.46 14.02 -3.78
CA ARG A 112 37.23 13.23 -3.67
C ARG A 112 36.08 13.95 -4.39
N LEU A 113 35.95 13.69 -5.68
CA LEU A 113 34.88 14.23 -6.52
C LEU A 113 33.59 13.41 -6.28
N GLY A 114 32.75 13.88 -5.34
CA GLY A 114 31.41 13.36 -5.10
C GLY A 114 31.23 12.64 -3.74
N GLY A 115 29.96 12.58 -3.29
CA GLY A 115 29.55 11.88 -2.06
C GLY A 115 29.80 12.67 -0.78
N ARG A 116 28.98 13.71 -0.51
CA ARG A 116 29.00 14.43 0.78
C ARG A 116 28.54 13.57 1.96
N ILE A 117 27.78 12.52 1.65
CA ILE A 117 27.15 11.60 2.59
C ILE A 117 27.92 10.29 2.55
N SER A 118 28.31 9.83 3.74
CA SER A 118 28.91 8.51 3.90
C SER A 118 27.86 7.44 3.57
N GLU A 119 28.29 6.29 3.06
CA GLU A 119 27.40 5.15 2.79
C GLU A 119 26.59 4.74 4.03
N ALA A 120 27.23 4.76 5.20
CA ALA A 120 26.58 4.43 6.47
C ALA A 120 25.41 5.38 6.79
N GLU A 121 25.56 6.67 6.48
CA GLU A 121 24.53 7.69 6.68
C GLU A 121 23.34 7.46 5.74
N VAL A 122 23.61 7.08 4.49
CA VAL A 122 22.57 6.68 3.53
C VAL A 122 21.79 5.46 4.03
N ARG A 123 22.49 4.43 4.51
CA ARG A 123 21.87 3.22 5.06
C ARG A 123 21.01 3.53 6.29
N GLN A 124 21.51 4.35 7.20
CA GLN A 124 20.76 4.79 8.38
C GLN A 124 19.49 5.54 7.97
N LYS A 125 19.60 6.48 7.03
CA LYS A 125 18.47 7.26 6.53
C LYS A 125 17.43 6.35 5.85
N GLN A 126 17.86 5.37 5.07
CA GLN A 126 16.96 4.37 4.47
C GLN A 126 16.21 3.58 5.54
N GLN A 127 16.89 3.13 6.60
CA GLN A 127 16.25 2.43 7.73
C GLN A 127 15.22 3.30 8.44
N ILE A 128 15.57 4.55 8.75
CA ILE A 128 14.66 5.51 9.40
C ILE A 128 13.42 5.75 8.52
N ASN A 129 13.62 6.00 7.22
CA ASN A 129 12.53 6.25 6.29
C ASN A 129 11.58 5.04 6.17
N LEU A 130 12.13 3.83 6.14
CA LEU A 130 11.33 2.60 6.12
C LEU A 130 10.45 2.50 7.37
N MET A 131 11.00 2.79 8.54
CA MET A 131 10.27 2.75 9.81
C MET A 131 9.17 3.80 9.87
N GLN A 132 9.45 5.03 9.43
CA GLN A 132 8.46 6.11 9.35
C GLN A 132 7.32 5.78 8.38
N SER A 133 7.65 5.25 7.19
CA SER A 133 6.66 4.84 6.21
C SER A 133 5.75 3.73 6.74
N LYS A 134 6.33 2.71 7.41
CA LYS A 134 5.55 1.64 8.05
C LYS A 134 4.57 2.22 9.08
N TYR A 135 5.02 3.16 9.90
CA TYR A 135 4.19 3.80 10.92
C TYR A 135 3.03 4.60 10.30
N GLN A 136 3.32 5.44 9.30
CA GLN A 136 2.28 6.20 8.59
C GLN A 136 1.25 5.28 7.92
N GLN A 137 1.70 4.16 7.34
CA GLN A 137 0.80 3.20 6.73
C GLN A 137 -0.11 2.55 7.78
N LYS A 138 0.41 2.23 8.96
CA LYS A 138 -0.38 1.69 10.08
C LYS A 138 -1.45 2.69 10.51
N LEU A 139 -1.10 3.95 10.72
CA LEU A 139 -2.07 5.01 11.07
C LEU A 139 -3.19 5.13 10.04
N LYS A 140 -2.85 5.17 8.74
CA LYS A 140 -3.87 5.26 7.68
C LYS A 140 -4.83 4.06 7.68
N ARG A 141 -4.32 2.85 7.95
CA ARG A 141 -5.14 1.64 8.05
C ARG A 141 -6.07 1.68 9.26
N GLU A 142 -5.57 2.15 10.41
CA GLU A 142 -6.34 2.26 11.64
C GLU A 142 -7.44 3.32 11.52
N GLU A 143 -7.14 4.49 10.97
CA GLU A 143 -8.12 5.55 10.71
C GLU A 143 -9.21 5.08 9.75
N TYR A 144 -8.83 4.42 8.64
CA TYR A 144 -9.79 3.83 7.72
C TYR A 144 -10.67 2.78 8.41
N ALA A 145 -10.09 1.90 9.22
CA ALA A 145 -10.83 0.90 9.98
C ALA A 145 -11.74 1.53 11.05
N ARG A 146 -11.37 2.67 11.63
CA ARG A 146 -12.18 3.41 12.59
C ARG A 146 -13.39 4.02 11.90
N ILE A 147 -13.17 4.76 10.81
CA ILE A 147 -14.26 5.38 10.02
C ILE A 147 -15.24 4.33 9.52
N LYS A 148 -14.74 3.18 9.03
CA LYS A 148 -15.59 2.07 8.59
C LYS A 148 -16.46 1.53 9.72
N ARG A 149 -15.88 1.32 10.92
CA ARG A 149 -16.62 0.86 12.10
C ARG A 149 -17.67 1.88 12.56
N GLU A 150 -17.32 3.16 12.64
CA GLU A 150 -18.25 4.23 13.00
C GLU A 150 -19.45 4.30 12.03
N ALA A 151 -19.21 4.15 10.73
CA ALA A 151 -20.26 4.11 9.73
C ALA A 151 -21.20 2.89 9.88
N GLU A 152 -20.64 1.71 10.09
CA GLU A 152 -21.40 0.48 10.34
C GLU A 152 -22.23 0.58 11.64
N GLU A 153 -21.63 1.12 12.72
CA GLU A 153 -22.32 1.35 13.99
C GLU A 153 -23.46 2.35 13.86
N ALA A 154 -23.27 3.45 13.11
CA ALA A 154 -24.33 4.41 12.84
C ALA A 154 -25.49 3.78 12.06
N GLU A 155 -25.21 2.89 11.10
CA GLU A 155 -26.26 2.17 10.37
C GLU A 155 -27.02 1.21 11.28
N ILE A 156 -26.33 0.48 12.16
CA ILE A 156 -26.96 -0.39 13.16
C ILE A 156 -27.83 0.43 14.11
N GLN A 157 -27.37 1.59 14.56
CA GLN A 157 -28.16 2.48 15.41
C GLN A 157 -29.42 2.97 14.70
N LYS A 158 -29.34 3.35 13.41
CA LYS A 158 -30.52 3.69 12.60
C LYS A 158 -31.50 2.53 12.51
N LYS A 159 -31.04 1.32 12.22
CA LYS A 159 -31.88 0.11 12.19
C LYS A 159 -32.56 -0.15 13.53
N LYS A 160 -31.82 0.01 14.65
CA LYS A 160 -32.37 -0.11 16.01
C LYS A 160 -33.42 0.96 16.31
N ALA A 161 -33.18 2.22 15.94
CA ALA A 161 -34.13 3.31 16.14
C ALA A 161 -35.45 3.07 15.39
N ILE A 162 -35.37 2.63 14.13
CA ILE A 162 -36.55 2.25 13.34
C ILE A 162 -37.33 1.11 14.00
N GLN A 163 -36.64 0.10 14.53
CA GLN A 163 -37.31 -0.99 15.25
C GLN A 163 -37.99 -0.52 16.53
N ARG A 164 -37.36 0.38 17.29
CA ARG A 164 -37.95 0.98 18.50
C ARG A 164 -39.21 1.77 18.17
N GLU A 165 -39.16 2.63 17.16
CA GLU A 165 -40.32 3.41 16.70
C GLU A 165 -41.48 2.49 16.26
N LYS A 166 -41.16 1.40 15.53
CA LYS A 166 -42.17 0.40 15.16
C LYS A 166 -42.81 -0.28 16.38
N ALA A 167 -42.00 -0.59 17.40
CA ALA A 167 -42.48 -1.18 18.64
C ALA A 167 -43.36 -0.20 19.43
N GLU A 168 -42.95 1.07 19.52
CA GLU A 168 -43.69 2.14 20.19
C GLU A 168 -45.05 2.38 19.53
N LYS A 169 -45.08 2.51 18.20
CA LYS A 169 -46.34 2.64 17.43
C LYS A 169 -47.28 1.46 17.65
N LEU A 170 -46.73 0.24 17.72
CA LEU A 170 -47.53 -0.96 18.00
C LEU A 170 -48.08 -0.95 19.43
N GLU A 171 -47.27 -0.55 20.41
CA GLU A 171 -47.70 -0.46 21.80
C GLU A 171 -48.76 0.63 21.99
N GLU A 172 -48.61 1.79 21.36
CA GLU A 172 -49.60 2.86 21.40
C GLU A 172 -50.95 2.41 20.84
N LYS A 173 -50.96 1.70 19.71
CA LYS A 173 -52.19 1.10 19.17
C LYS A 173 -52.83 0.12 20.16
N ARG A 174 -52.04 -0.75 20.80
CA ARG A 174 -52.56 -1.66 21.83
C ARG A 174 -53.13 -0.91 23.03
N ARG A 175 -52.51 0.20 23.44
CA ARG A 175 -53.02 1.06 24.52
C ARG A 175 -54.36 1.70 24.12
N GLN A 176 -54.52 2.16 22.88
CA GLN A 176 -55.78 2.70 22.37
C GLN A 176 -56.90 1.64 22.38
N GLU A 177 -56.62 0.43 21.87
CA GLU A 177 -57.59 -0.67 21.90
C GLU A 177 -57.98 -1.08 23.33
N GLU A 178 -57.01 -1.10 24.25
CA GLU A 178 -57.27 -1.37 25.66
C GLU A 178 -58.08 -0.25 26.33
N GLN A 179 -57.82 1.01 25.98
CA GLN A 179 -58.60 2.17 26.43
C GLN A 179 -60.05 2.05 25.96
N GLN A 180 -60.30 1.78 24.67
CA GLN A 180 -61.65 1.57 24.15
C GLN A 180 -62.35 0.41 24.88
N ARG A 181 -61.64 -0.69 25.13
CA ARG A 181 -62.19 -1.82 25.90
C ARG A 181 -62.56 -1.41 27.33
N ARG A 182 -61.73 -0.60 27.99
CA ARG A 182 -61.98 -0.10 29.35
C ARG A 182 -63.16 0.87 29.38
N GLU A 183 -63.28 1.75 28.39
CA GLU A 183 -64.40 2.68 28.23
C GLU A 183 -65.71 1.94 28.04
N MET A 184 -65.79 1.00 27.10
CA MET A 184 -66.97 0.15 26.90
C MET A 184 -67.38 -0.59 28.17
N PHE A 185 -66.40 -1.12 28.92
CA PHE A 185 -66.67 -1.80 30.19
C PHE A 185 -67.15 -0.84 31.28
N TYR A 186 -66.61 0.38 31.30
CA TYR A 186 -67.04 1.41 32.24
C TYR A 186 -68.47 1.88 31.94
N GLU A 187 -68.81 2.07 30.66
CA GLU A 187 -70.16 2.43 30.20
C GLU A 187 -71.16 1.33 30.55
N ASP A 188 -70.89 0.06 30.21
CA ASP A 188 -71.76 -1.07 30.56
C ASP A 188 -71.95 -1.19 32.08
N ARG A 189 -70.87 -1.04 32.87
CA ARG A 189 -70.96 -1.02 34.33
C ARG A 189 -71.83 0.15 34.81
N SER A 190 -71.64 1.34 34.25
CA SER A 190 -72.39 2.54 34.60
C SER A 190 -73.89 2.36 34.31
N LEU A 191 -74.23 1.88 33.12
CA LEU A 191 -75.61 1.59 32.72
C LEU A 191 -76.26 0.58 33.67
N LYS A 192 -75.58 -0.52 34.01
CA LYS A 192 -76.07 -1.52 34.97
C LYS A 192 -76.27 -0.93 36.37
N THR A 193 -75.35 -0.08 36.84
CA THR A 193 -75.52 0.59 38.14
C THR A 193 -76.71 1.54 38.11
N ASN A 194 -76.89 2.30 37.03
CA ASN A 194 -78.01 3.22 36.87
C ASN A 194 -79.34 2.47 36.74
N GLU A 195 -79.39 1.35 36.02
CA GLU A 195 -80.57 0.48 35.93
C GLU A 195 -80.99 -0.03 37.31
N LEU A 196 -80.03 -0.49 38.12
CA LEU A 196 -80.31 -0.93 39.49
C LEU A 196 -80.84 0.21 40.36
N LEU A 197 -80.27 1.42 40.26
CA LEU A 197 -80.77 2.59 40.98
C LEU A 197 -82.19 2.95 40.56
N ASN A 198 -82.46 3.04 39.25
CA ASN A 198 -83.80 3.29 38.71
C ASN A 198 -84.81 2.23 39.17
N ARG A 199 -84.41 0.95 39.22
CA ARG A 199 -85.25 -0.13 39.72
C ARG A 199 -85.57 0.02 41.21
N LEU A 200 -84.65 0.53 42.01
CA LEU A 200 -84.88 0.80 43.43
C LEU A 200 -85.81 2.01 43.61
N ASP A 201 -85.62 3.06 42.83
CA ASP A 201 -86.45 4.27 42.85
C ASP A 201 -87.92 3.96 42.49
N LEU A 202 -88.15 3.05 41.54
CA LEU A 202 -89.50 2.61 41.14
C LEU A 202 -90.15 1.60 42.09
N ARG A 203 -89.39 0.96 42.99
CA ARG A 203 -89.91 -0.05 43.94
C ARG A 203 -90.17 0.48 45.34
N LEU A 204 -90.03 1.79 45.55
CA LEU A 204 -90.30 2.44 46.82
C LEU A 204 -91.74 2.99 46.88
N PRO A 205 -92.68 2.34 47.60
CA PRO A 205 -93.57 3.13 48.44
C PRO A 205 -92.71 3.74 49.56
N GLU A 206 -92.92 5.02 49.91
CA GLU A 206 -92.20 5.74 50.98
C GLU A 206 -91.85 4.82 52.16
N ARG A 207 -90.61 4.30 52.18
CA ARG A 207 -90.10 3.47 53.27
C ARG A 207 -89.21 4.34 54.12
N ASN A 208 -89.87 5.02 55.04
CA ASN A 208 -89.22 5.67 56.17
C ASN A 208 -88.41 4.61 56.94
N SER A 209 -87.12 4.88 57.12
CA SER A 209 -86.28 4.33 58.19
C SER A 209 -86.22 2.78 58.30
N CYS A 210 -85.52 2.13 57.36
CA CYS A 210 -84.87 0.86 57.67
C CYS A 210 -83.46 1.19 58.21
N GLN A 211 -83.25 0.99 59.51
CA GLN A 211 -81.93 1.16 60.14
C GLN A 211 -80.92 0.21 59.48
N ILE A 212 -79.85 0.77 58.91
CA ILE A 212 -78.70 0.03 58.41
C ILE A 212 -77.99 -0.55 59.64
N ALA A 213 -78.33 -1.78 60.01
CA ALA A 213 -77.50 -2.55 60.92
C ALA A 213 -76.10 -2.68 60.30
N ASN A 214 -75.08 -2.37 61.10
CA ASN A 214 -73.67 -2.33 60.70
C ASN A 214 -73.28 -3.49 59.78
N ARG A 215 -72.62 -3.17 58.65
CA ARG A 215 -72.00 -4.15 57.75
C ARG A 215 -71.17 -5.14 58.57
N GLY A 216 -71.53 -6.42 58.52
CA GLY A 216 -70.74 -7.48 59.12
C GLY A 216 -69.36 -7.63 58.48
N PRO A 217 -68.41 -8.32 59.15
CA PRO A 217 -67.02 -8.50 58.69
C PRO A 217 -66.86 -9.26 57.36
N GLU A 218 -67.95 -9.78 56.78
CA GLU A 218 -67.95 -10.50 55.50
C GLU A 218 -67.49 -9.64 54.31
N SER A 219 -67.74 -8.32 54.33
CA SER A 219 -67.24 -7.40 53.29
C SER A 219 -65.71 -7.32 53.26
N THR A 220 -65.07 -7.51 54.41
CA THR A 220 -63.61 -7.56 54.55
C THR A 220 -63.08 -8.89 54.00
N ALA A 221 -63.74 -10.01 54.32
CA ALA A 221 -63.34 -11.34 53.85
C ALA A 221 -63.36 -11.47 52.31
N TRP A 222 -64.36 -10.91 51.63
CA TRP A 222 -64.41 -10.88 50.16
C TRP A 222 -63.31 -9.99 49.54
N SER A 223 -62.98 -8.88 50.21
CA SER A 223 -61.92 -7.97 49.77
C SER A 223 -60.55 -8.63 49.90
N GLU A 224 -60.29 -9.29 51.03
CA GLU A 224 -59.05 -10.04 51.28
C GLU A 224 -58.87 -11.20 50.26
N LEU A 225 -59.93 -11.93 49.94
CA LEU A 225 -59.88 -13.03 48.96
C LEU A 225 -59.53 -12.53 47.53
N LEU A 226 -60.08 -11.39 47.12
CA LEU A 226 -59.77 -10.75 45.85
C LEU A 226 -58.30 -10.30 45.80
N GLU A 227 -57.80 -9.79 46.90
CA GLU A 227 -56.42 -9.31 47.02
C GLU A 227 -55.40 -10.46 46.99
N VAL A 228 -55.74 -11.59 47.62
CA VAL A 228 -54.96 -12.84 47.54
C VAL A 228 -54.94 -13.38 46.11
N LYS A 229 -56.09 -13.41 45.41
CA LYS A 229 -56.14 -13.83 44.00
C LYS A 229 -55.30 -12.93 43.10
N ARG A 230 -55.37 -11.61 43.31
CA ARG A 230 -54.57 -10.63 42.55
C ARG A 230 -53.07 -10.85 42.75
N LYS A 231 -52.64 -11.03 44.00
CA LYS A 231 -51.22 -11.33 44.33
C LYS A 231 -50.75 -12.63 43.69
N GLN A 232 -51.58 -13.67 43.72
CA GLN A 232 -51.24 -14.97 43.13
C GLN A 232 -51.10 -14.89 41.60
N GLU A 233 -51.94 -14.10 40.92
CA GLU A 233 -51.84 -13.88 39.49
C GLU A 233 -50.62 -13.03 39.11
N GLU A 234 -50.32 -12.00 39.91
CA GLU A 234 -49.13 -11.17 39.74
C GLU A 234 -47.84 -11.98 39.93
N GLU A 235 -47.78 -12.86 40.92
CA GLU A 235 -46.66 -13.79 41.15
C GLU A 235 -46.50 -14.80 39.99
N LYS A 236 -47.61 -15.29 39.42
CA LYS A 236 -47.54 -16.15 38.22
C LYS A 236 -46.98 -15.37 37.03
N ARG A 237 -47.38 -14.10 36.84
CA ARG A 237 -46.86 -13.26 35.75
C ARG A 237 -45.37 -12.99 35.90
N THR A 238 -44.90 -12.67 37.11
CA THR A 238 -43.47 -12.45 37.35
C THR A 238 -42.66 -13.74 37.20
N LYS A 239 -43.16 -14.88 37.67
CA LYS A 239 -42.52 -16.20 37.45
C LYS A 239 -42.43 -16.57 35.98
N VAL A 240 -43.47 -16.33 35.18
CA VAL A 240 -43.43 -16.57 33.72
C VAL A 240 -42.39 -15.66 33.06
N HIS A 241 -42.36 -14.37 33.40
CA HIS A 241 -41.39 -13.43 32.86
C HIS A 241 -39.93 -13.81 33.22
N GLN A 242 -39.71 -14.25 34.46
CA GLN A 242 -38.40 -14.74 34.93
C GLN A 242 -38.00 -16.04 34.22
N ASN A 243 -38.93 -16.98 34.05
CA ASN A 243 -38.65 -18.24 33.36
C ASN A 243 -38.35 -18.00 31.87
N GLU A 244 -39.06 -17.06 31.22
CA GLU A 244 -38.76 -16.66 29.84
C GLU A 244 -37.38 -16.00 29.74
N HIS A 245 -37.01 -15.12 30.67
CA HIS A 245 -35.65 -14.60 30.76
C HIS A 245 -34.61 -15.71 30.89
N ARG A 246 -34.86 -16.73 31.74
CA ARG A 246 -33.98 -17.89 31.90
C ARG A 246 -33.88 -18.71 30.62
N ARG A 247 -34.99 -18.93 29.91
CA ARG A 247 -35.03 -19.66 28.63
C ARG A 247 -34.23 -18.95 27.55
N VAL A 248 -34.43 -17.64 27.40
CA VAL A 248 -33.70 -16.83 26.41
C VAL A 248 -32.21 -16.79 26.75
N ASN A 249 -31.87 -16.66 28.04
CA ASN A 249 -30.47 -16.69 28.47
C ASN A 249 -29.82 -18.05 28.17
N ASN A 250 -30.48 -19.16 28.52
CA ASN A 250 -29.98 -20.50 28.21
C ASN A 250 -29.83 -20.72 26.70
N ALA A 251 -30.83 -20.33 25.89
CA ALA A 251 -30.75 -20.43 24.44
C ALA A 251 -29.61 -19.57 23.84
N PHE A 252 -29.31 -18.42 24.45
CA PHE A 252 -28.17 -17.59 24.10
C PHE A 252 -26.84 -18.28 24.42
N LEU A 253 -26.72 -18.91 25.60
CA LEU A 253 -25.55 -19.69 26.01
C LEU A 253 -25.33 -20.91 25.10
N ASP A 254 -26.40 -21.65 24.76
CA ASP A 254 -26.33 -22.78 23.82
C ASP A 254 -25.84 -22.33 22.44
N ARG A 255 -26.32 -21.18 21.97
CA ARG A 255 -25.87 -20.58 20.71
C ARG A 255 -24.40 -20.19 20.76
N LEU A 256 -23.92 -19.67 21.89
CA LEU A 256 -22.50 -19.38 22.09
C LEU A 256 -21.64 -20.65 22.11
N GLN A 257 -22.08 -21.71 22.79
CA GLN A 257 -21.36 -22.98 22.82
C GLN A 257 -21.28 -23.63 21.43
N ASN A 258 -22.37 -23.60 20.67
CA ASN A 258 -22.39 -24.11 19.29
C ASN A 258 -21.52 -23.27 18.34
N GLN A 259 -21.46 -21.94 18.51
CA GLN A 259 -20.54 -21.08 17.75
C GLN A 259 -19.06 -21.38 18.07
N ASN A 260 -18.75 -21.75 19.31
CA ASN A 260 -17.39 -22.15 19.70
C ASN A 260 -17.01 -23.55 19.17
N GLN A 261 -17.93 -24.50 19.10
CA GLN A 261 -17.68 -25.81 18.47
C GLN A 261 -17.54 -25.72 16.94
N VAL A 262 -18.34 -24.85 16.28
CA VAL A 262 -18.22 -24.60 14.84
C VAL A 262 -16.95 -23.81 14.50
N ARG A 263 -16.43 -22.97 15.41
CA ARG A 263 -15.08 -22.37 15.26
C ARG A 263 -13.92 -23.33 15.58
N GLY A 264 -14.16 -24.39 16.35
CA GLY A 264 -13.15 -25.40 16.69
C GLY A 264 -12.83 -26.40 15.57
N THR A 265 -13.66 -26.48 14.52
CA THR A 265 -13.49 -27.44 13.41
C THR A 265 -12.82 -26.84 12.17
N TYR A 266 -12.57 -25.53 12.14
CA TYR A 266 -11.83 -24.85 11.07
C TYR A 266 -10.57 -24.17 11.59
N GLN A 267 -9.61 -24.95 12.13
CA GLN A 267 -8.17 -24.62 12.17
C GLN A 267 -7.28 -25.72 12.78
N SER A 268 -7.62 -27.02 12.63
CA SER A 268 -6.75 -28.12 13.10
C SER A 268 -5.96 -28.81 11.97
N GLY A 269 -5.63 -28.08 10.91
CA GLY A 269 -4.77 -28.57 9.85
C GLY A 269 -3.87 -27.44 9.36
N TYR A 270 -2.56 -27.66 9.42
CA TYR A 270 -1.47 -26.78 8.95
C TYR A 270 -1.14 -25.57 9.83
N PHE A 271 -0.45 -25.82 10.95
CA PHE A 271 0.65 -24.94 11.35
C PHE A 271 1.94 -25.69 11.06
N GLY A 272 2.66 -25.23 10.04
CA GLY A 272 3.93 -25.80 9.61
C GLY A 272 4.96 -25.75 10.73
N SER A 273 5.72 -26.83 10.82
CA SER A 273 7.06 -26.87 11.39
C SER A 273 7.81 -25.59 11.01
N VAL A 274 8.06 -24.72 11.98
CA VAL A 274 9.09 -23.69 11.86
C VAL A 274 10.39 -24.38 12.24
N ASP A 275 11.20 -24.59 11.22
CA ASP A 275 12.55 -25.13 11.32
C ASP A 275 13.33 -24.36 12.41
N HIS A 276 13.83 -25.12 13.39
CA HIS A 276 14.86 -24.66 14.31
C HIS A 276 16.14 -24.54 13.50
N PHE A 277 16.46 -23.33 13.06
CA PHE A 277 17.78 -23.00 12.50
C PHE A 277 18.61 -22.32 13.60
N ASP A 278 19.47 -23.12 14.21
CA ASP A 278 20.76 -22.84 14.84
C ASP A 278 21.01 -21.43 15.43
N GLY A 279 20.88 -21.36 16.75
CA GLY A 279 21.51 -20.33 17.57
C GLY A 279 22.79 -20.87 18.20
N ASP A 280 23.82 -21.10 17.40
CA ASP A 280 25.17 -21.36 17.91
C ASP A 280 25.78 -20.07 18.46
N SER A 281 26.16 -20.16 19.74
CA SER A 281 27.44 -19.69 20.27
C SER A 281 27.87 -18.26 19.92
N TRP A 282 27.48 -17.30 20.78
CA TRP A 282 28.32 -16.14 21.07
C TRP A 282 28.66 -16.14 22.55
N GLU A 283 29.81 -16.75 22.79
CA GLU A 283 30.55 -16.85 24.02
C GLU A 283 30.86 -15.45 24.59
N SER A 284 30.62 -15.33 25.89
CA SER A 284 31.37 -14.54 26.88
C SER A 284 31.82 -13.12 26.53
N ARG A 285 31.00 -12.19 27.03
CA ARG A 285 31.39 -11.07 27.91
C ARG A 285 32.87 -11.06 28.32
N TYR A 286 33.51 -9.95 27.97
CA TYR A 286 34.48 -9.21 28.79
C TYR A 286 34.27 -9.41 30.30
N PHE A 287 35.30 -9.91 30.99
CA PHE A 287 35.82 -9.42 32.28
C PHE A 287 37.17 -10.12 32.57
N GLU A 288 38.17 -9.29 32.95
CA GLU A 288 39.57 -9.55 33.35
C GLU A 288 40.62 -9.83 32.25
#